data_AF-A0A932WX42-F1
#
_entry.id   AF-A0A932WX42-F1
#
_cell.length_a   1.000
_cell.length_b   1.000
_cell.length_c   1.000
_cell.angle_alpha   90.00
_cell.angle_beta   90.00
_cell.angle_gamma   90.00
#
_symmetry.space_group_name_H-M   'P 1'
#
loop_
_entity.id
_entity.type
_entity.pdbx_description
1 polymer ?
#
loop_
_entity_poly.entity_id
_entity_poly.type
_entity_poly.pdbx_seq_one_letter_code
_entity_poly.pdbx_strand_id
1 'polypeptide(L)'
;MENPDNVLLLSHAGMESGINPFVFNKIIYGATKQSTKIEAAYFFNDLSPRENIRLQRWSAQFDAKVLNSETFRKKIATVLQLHF
;
A
#
# COMPACT_ATOMS: atom_id res chain seq x y z
N MET A 1 9.65 -1.76 -13.46
CA MET A 1 8.44 -2.14 -12.70
C MET A 1 8.47 -3.66 -12.60
N GLU A 2 8.75 -4.21 -11.42
CA GLU A 2 9.13 -5.64 -11.26
C GLU A 2 7.94 -6.60 -11.18
N ASN A 3 6.75 -6.11 -10.80
CA ASN A 3 5.52 -6.92 -10.81
C ASN A 3 4.85 -6.86 -12.19
N PRO A 4 4.71 -7.99 -12.91
CA PRO A 4 4.11 -8.04 -14.25
C PRO A 4 2.64 -7.58 -14.28
N ASP A 5 1.89 -7.77 -13.19
CA ASP A 5 0.49 -7.30 -13.11
C ASP A 5 0.41 -5.76 -13.12
N ASN A 6 1.39 -5.10 -12.51
CA ASN A 6 1.45 -3.63 -12.49
C ASN A 6 1.74 -3.06 -13.89
N VAL A 7 2.55 -3.75 -14.70
CA VAL A 7 2.92 -3.32 -16.06
C VAL A 7 1.71 -3.33 -17.00
N LEU A 8 0.78 -4.25 -16.78
CA LEU A 8 -0.43 -4.34 -17.59
C LEU A 8 -1.41 -3.19 -17.29
N LEU A 9 -1.53 -2.80 -16.02
CA LEU A 9 -2.58 -1.89 -15.53
C LEU A 9 -2.14 -0.43 -15.34
N LEU A 10 -0.86 -0.19 -15.02
CA LEU A 10 -0.37 1.13 -14.61
C LEU A 10 0.51 1.73 -15.71
N SER A 11 0.36 3.04 -15.92
CA SER A 11 1.27 3.83 -16.76
C SER A 11 2.58 4.14 -16.02
N HIS A 12 2.49 4.37 -14.71
CA HIS A 12 3.63 4.49 -13.80
C HIS A 12 3.18 4.15 -12.38
N ALA A 13 4.14 3.76 -11.56
CA ALA A 13 3.97 3.55 -10.13
C ALA A 13 5.29 3.78 -9.41
N GLY A 14 5.22 4.24 -8.17
CA GLY A 14 6.36 4.46 -7.30
C GLY A 14 6.01 4.18 -5.84
N MET A 15 7.04 4.01 -5.04
CA MET A 15 6.90 3.63 -3.64
C MET A 15 8.12 4.10 -2.85
N GLU A 16 7.85 4.59 -1.64
CA GLU A 16 8.88 4.88 -0.64
C GLU A 16 8.47 4.24 0.69
N SER A 17 9.45 3.75 1.46
CA SER A 17 9.20 3.14 2.76
C SER A 17 10.31 3.46 3.74
N GLY A 18 9.93 3.76 4.98
CA GLY A 18 10.82 3.97 6.11
C GLY A 18 10.55 2.92 7.20
N ILE A 19 11.63 2.29 7.65
CA ILE A 19 11.57 1.24 8.68
C ILE A 19 12.59 1.55 9.76
N ASN A 20 12.13 1.59 11.00
CA ASN A 20 12.96 1.44 12.19
C ASN A 20 12.29 0.43 13.13
N PRO A 21 12.88 0.04 14.28
CA PRO A 21 12.29 -1.00 15.14
C PRO A 21 10.85 -0.74 15.61
N PHE A 22 10.43 0.52 15.74
CA PHE A 22 9.14 0.91 16.33
C PHE A 22 8.18 1.56 15.31
N VAL A 23 8.69 1.90 14.13
CA VAL A 23 7.94 2.62 13.09
C VAL A 23 8.06 1.87 11.77
N PHE A 24 6.90 1.69 11.12
CA PHE A 24 6.82 1.25 9.74
C PHE A 24 5.93 2.20 8.96
N ASN A 25 6.49 2.89 7.98
CA ASN A 25 5.75 3.76 7.09
C ASN A 25 5.93 3.37 5.63
N LYS A 26 4.93 3.70 4.84
CA LYS A 26 4.95 3.45 3.41
C LYS A 26 4.06 4.44 2.68
N ILE A 27 4.58 4.92 1.55
CA ILE A 27 3.86 5.74 0.60
C ILE A 27 3.90 4.99 -0.73
N ILE A 28 2.74 4.80 -1.34
CA ILE A 28 2.60 4.19 -2.66
C ILE A 28 1.75 5.11 -3.53
N TYR A 29 2.16 5.23 -4.78
CA TYR A 29 1.41 5.97 -5.77
C TYR A 29 1.52 5.33 -7.15
N GLY A 30 0.53 5.59 -7.99
CA GLY A 30 0.56 5.21 -9.39
C GLY A 30 -0.60 5.79 -10.15
N ALA A 31 -0.54 5.66 -11.47
CA ALA A 31 -1.66 6.00 -12.34
C ALA A 31 -1.98 4.84 -13.25
N THR A 32 -3.26 4.56 -13.41
CA THR A 32 -3.74 3.64 -14.45
C THR A 32 -3.46 4.20 -15.84
N LYS A 33 -3.56 3.37 -16.89
CA LYS A 33 -3.48 3.84 -18.28
C LYS A 33 -4.65 4.77 -18.68
N GLN A 34 -5.75 4.75 -17.93
CA GLN A 34 -6.88 5.67 -18.08
C GLN A 34 -6.73 6.94 -17.23
N SER A 35 -5.51 7.24 -16.75
CA SER A 35 -5.17 8.43 -15.95
C SER A 35 -5.85 8.53 -14.58
N THR A 36 -6.48 7.47 -14.09
CA THR A 36 -6.93 7.41 -12.69
C THR A 36 -5.70 7.31 -11.77
N LYS A 37 -5.54 8.28 -10.87
CA LYS A 37 -4.48 8.30 -9.85
C LYS A 37 -4.87 7.46 -8.65
N ILE A 38 -3.90 6.72 -8.12
CA ILE A 38 -4.02 5.90 -6.93
C ILE A 38 -2.90 6.34 -6.00
N GLU A 39 -3.25 6.77 -4.80
CA GLU A 39 -2.30 7.23 -3.79
C GLU A 39 -2.73 6.64 -2.44
N ALA A 40 -1.76 6.11 -1.69
CA ALA A 40 -1.99 5.69 -0.31
C ALA A 40 -0.73 5.92 0.51
N ALA A 41 -0.94 6.37 1.74
CA ALA A 41 0.10 6.46 2.75
C ALA A 41 -0.41 5.82 4.04
N TYR A 42 0.44 5.02 4.67
CA TYR A 42 0.13 4.43 5.97
C TYR A 42 1.34 4.47 6.90
N PHE A 43 1.03 4.69 8.18
CA PHE A 43 2.00 4.90 9.23
C PHE A 43 1.60 4.06 10.43
N PHE A 44 2.47 3.15 10.82
CA PHE A 44 2.34 2.36 12.03
C PHE A 44 3.43 2.79 13.00
N ASN A 45 3.02 3.20 14.20
CA ASN A 45 3.90 3.64 15.28
C ASN A 45 3.76 2.68 16.47
N ASP A 46 4.68 2.81 17.44
CA ASP A 46 4.69 2.06 18.69
C ASP A 46 4.67 0.53 18.50
N LEU A 47 5.28 0.06 17.42
CA LEU A 47 5.34 -1.35 17.09
C LEU A 47 6.30 -2.09 18.02
N SER A 48 5.87 -3.25 18.53
CA SER A 48 6.82 -4.24 19.02
C SER A 48 7.65 -4.80 17.84
N PRO A 49 8.85 -5.35 18.10
CA PRO A 49 9.66 -5.99 17.07
C PRO A 49 8.90 -7.08 16.30
N ARG A 50 7.99 -7.81 16.96
CA ARG A 50 7.18 -8.87 16.33
C ARG A 50 6.15 -8.30 15.37
N GLU A 51 5.47 -7.23 15.75
CA GLU A 51 4.47 -6.57 14.89
C GLU A 51 5.13 -5.97 13.65
N ASN A 52 6.29 -5.35 13.83
CA ASN A 52 7.05 -4.77 12.74
C ASN A 52 7.46 -5.82 11.70
N ILE A 53 8.06 -6.93 12.14
CA ILE A 53 8.41 -8.05 11.25
C ILE A 53 7.16 -8.58 10.53
N ARG A 54 6.02 -8.67 11.22
CA ARG A 54 4.77 -9.15 10.63
C ARG A 54 4.24 -8.18 9.55
N LEU A 55 4.25 -6.88 9.82
CA LEU A 55 3.83 -5.85 8.86
C LEU A 55 4.71 -5.85 7.62
N GLN A 56 6.04 -5.91 7.79
CA GLN A 56 6.97 -5.95 6.66
C GLN A 56 6.67 -7.12 5.72
N ARG A 57 6.42 -8.32 6.27
CA ARG A 57 6.05 -9.52 5.50
C ARG A 57 4.75 -9.38 4.72
N TRP A 58 3.76 -8.66 5.26
CA TRP A 58 2.44 -8.50 4.63
C TRP A 58 2.39 -7.33 3.64
N SER A 59 3.27 -6.33 3.82
CA SER A 59 3.22 -5.06 3.08
C SER A 59 3.23 -5.26 1.56
N ALA A 60 4.10 -6.12 1.03
CA ALA A 60 4.21 -6.34 -0.41
C ALA A 60 2.88 -6.79 -1.05
N GLN A 61 2.16 -7.72 -0.42
CA GLN A 61 0.87 -8.18 -0.93
C GLN A 61 -0.22 -7.13 -0.74
N PHE A 62 -0.17 -6.38 0.35
CA PHE A 62 -1.10 -5.28 0.61
C PHE A 62 -0.96 -4.20 -0.47
N ASP A 63 0.26 -3.73 -0.74
CA ASP A 63 0.54 -2.67 -1.71
C ASP A 63 0.12 -3.07 -3.13
N ALA A 64 0.41 -4.31 -3.53
CA ALA A 64 -0.02 -4.84 -4.82
C ALA A 64 -1.55 -4.80 -4.98
N LYS A 65 -2.30 -5.15 -3.91
CA LYS A 65 -3.76 -5.08 -3.92
C LYS A 65 -4.28 -3.64 -3.93
N VAL A 66 -3.62 -2.72 -3.23
CA VAL A 66 -3.99 -1.29 -3.29
C VAL A 66 -3.88 -0.76 -4.72
N LEU A 67 -2.80 -1.10 -5.43
CA LEU A 67 -2.59 -0.65 -6.80
C LEU A 67 -3.54 -1.34 -7.80
N ASN A 68 -3.75 -2.64 -7.68
CA ASN A 68 -4.38 -3.43 -8.76
C ASN A 68 -5.84 -3.81 -8.52
N SER A 69 -6.41 -3.57 -7.33
CA SER A 69 -7.78 -3.99 -7.00
C SER A 69 -8.66 -2.85 -6.50
N GLU A 70 -9.60 -2.41 -7.33
CA GLU A 70 -10.61 -1.42 -6.93
C GLU A 70 -11.50 -1.92 -5.79
N THR A 71 -11.90 -3.19 -5.83
CA THR A 71 -12.68 -3.82 -4.76
C THR A 71 -11.94 -3.79 -3.43
N PHE A 72 -10.62 -4.01 -3.44
CA PHE A 72 -9.81 -3.92 -2.23
C PHE A 72 -9.74 -2.49 -1.70
N ARG A 73 -9.57 -1.49 -2.58
CA ARG A 73 -9.61 -0.07 -2.19
C ARG A 73 -10.96 0.31 -1.57
N LYS A 74 -12.07 -0.14 -2.15
CA LYS A 74 -13.42 0.07 -1.57
C LYS A 74 -13.53 -0.54 -0.18
N LYS A 75 -13.02 -1.76 0.02
CA LYS A 75 -12.98 -2.40 1.34
C LYS A 75 -12.18 -1.58 2.36
N ILE A 76 -11.00 -1.06 1.98
CA ILE A 76 -10.21 -0.19 2.86
C ILE A 76 -11.01 1.05 3.25
N ALA A 77 -11.61 1.74 2.27
CA ALA A 77 -12.43 2.93 2.52
C ALA A 77 -13.57 2.65 3.51
N THR A 78 -14.28 1.53 3.34
CA THR A 78 -15.33 1.09 4.28
C THR A 78 -14.80 0.85 5.69
N VAL A 79 -13.68 0.14 5.83
CA VAL A 79 -13.09 -0.14 7.15
C VAL A 79 -12.66 1.15 7.85
N LEU A 80 -12.01 2.07 7.12
CA LEU A 80 -11.57 3.34 7.67
C LEU A 80 -12.75 4.25 8.06
N GLN A 81 -13.81 4.31 7.25
CA GLN A 81 -15.01 5.08 7.57
C GLN A 81 -15.76 4.59 8.81
N LEU A 82 -15.60 3.33 9.21
CA LEU A 82 -16.24 2.77 10.42
C LEU A 82 -15.50 3.12 11.72
N HIS A 83 -14.29 3.67 11.63
CA HIS A 83 -13.41 3.92 12.77
C HIS A 83 -13.10 5.42 12.97
N PHE A 84 -13.86 6.30 12.31
CA PHE A 84 -13.90 7.75 12.51
C PHE A 84 -15.37 8.18 12.71
#